data_AF-A0A968JMR4-F1
#
_entry.id   AF-A0A968JMR4-F1
#
_cell.length_a   1.000
_cell.length_b   1.000
_cell.length_c   1.000
_cell.angle_alpha   90.00
_cell.angle_beta   90.00
_cell.angle_gamma   90.00
#
_symmetry.space_group_name_H-M   'P 1'
#
loop_
_entity.id
_entity.type
_entity.pdbx_description
1 polymer ?
#
loop_
_entity_poly.entity_id
_entity_poly.type
_entity_poly.pdbx_seq_one_letter_code
_entity_poly.pdbx_strand_id
1 'polypeptide(L)' 'MKSSFFSIYTKETEVVFEGKGYGHGVGMCQEGAMEMARVGYTYPDILHFYFQHVRIVRIDK' A
#
# COMPACT_ATOMS: atom_id res chain seq x y z
N MET A 1 -4.42 8.12 -13.66
CA MET A 1 -3.08 7.71 -13.19
C MET A 1 -3.24 6.80 -11.98
N LYS A 2 -2.42 5.75 -11.84
CA LYS A 2 -2.61 4.70 -10.82
C LYS A 2 -2.10 5.08 -9.42
N SER A 3 -1.05 5.91 -9.33
CA SER A 3 -0.46 6.43 -8.09
C SER A 3 0.21 7.79 -8.37
N SER A 4 0.69 8.50 -7.35
CA SER A 4 1.52 9.70 -7.52
C SER A 4 2.99 9.40 -7.82
N PHE A 5 3.40 8.13 -7.83
CA PHE A 5 4.78 7.72 -8.09
C PHE A 5 4.94 7.32 -9.55
N PHE A 6 5.25 8.31 -10.39
CA PHE A 6 5.42 8.14 -11.83
C PHE A 6 6.56 9.02 -12.37
N SER A 7 7.03 8.68 -13.56
CA SER A 7 7.97 9.43 -14.38
C SER A 7 7.36 9.67 -15.76
N ILE A 8 7.79 10.75 -16.41
CA ILE A 8 7.33 11.13 -17.75
C ILE A 8 8.54 11.14 -18.67
N TYR A 9 8.39 10.55 -19.86
CA TYR A 9 9.36 10.68 -20.94
C TYR A 9 8.67 10.71 -22.30
N THR A 10 9.33 11.29 -23.29
CA THR A 10 8.84 11.35 -24.67
C THR A 10 9.38 10.16 -25.46
N LYS A 11 8.52 9.50 -26.22
CA LYS A 11 8.90 8.46 -27.16
C LYS A 11 8.32 8.80 -28.53
N GLU A 12 9.18 9.20 -29.45
CA GLU A 12 8.80 9.67 -30.80
C GLU A 12 7.78 10.82 -30.75
N THR A 13 6.50 10.54 -30.99
CA THR A 13 5.38 11.50 -30.97
C THR A 13 4.49 11.36 -29.74
N GLU A 14 4.79 10.43 -28.83
CA GLU A 14 4.00 10.13 -27.65
C GLU A 14 4.67 10.63 -26.36
N VAL A 15 3.83 11.04 -25.40
CA VAL A 15 4.25 11.30 -24.02
C VAL A 15 3.86 10.09 -23.18
N VAL A 16 4.84 9.40 -22.63
CA VAL A 16 4.65 8.18 -21.85
C VAL A 16 4.70 8.52 -20.37
N PHE A 17 3.68 8.04 -19.64
CA PHE A 17 3.61 8.07 -18.19
C PHE A 17 3.86 6.66 -17.66
N GLU A 18 4.97 6.46 -16.96
CA GLU A 18 5.31 5.18 -16.33
C GLU A 18 5.31 5.36 -14.81
N GLY A 19 4.59 4.52 -14.07
CA GLY A 19 4.52 4.63 -12.62
C GLY A 19 4.38 3.29 -11.91
N LYS A 20 4.60 3.28 -10.59
CA LYS A 20 4.51 2.08 -9.76
C LYS A 20 3.53 2.26 -8.61
N GLY A 21 2.97 1.14 -8.16
CA GLY A 21 1.97 1.11 -7.10
C GLY A 21 0.58 1.57 -7.57
N TYR A 22 -0.39 1.41 -6.68
CA TYR A 22 -1.78 1.77 -6.92
C TYR A 22 -2.36 2.41 -5.65
N GLY A 23 -2.99 3.57 -5.77
CA GLY A 23 -3.53 4.34 -4.65
C GLY A 23 -2.59 5.41 -4.11
N HIS A 24 -2.97 5.99 -2.97
CA HIS A 24 -2.32 7.18 -2.39
C HIS A 24 -1.06 6.88 -1.55
N GLY A 25 -0.76 5.59 -1.30
CA GLY A 25 0.50 5.16 -0.65
C GLY A 25 0.60 5.45 0.86
N VAL A 26 -0.50 5.73 1.55
CA VAL A 26 -0.51 6.00 3.01
C VAL A 26 -1.23 4.89 3.75
N GLY A 27 -0.67 4.44 4.88
CA GLY A 27 -1.27 3.39 5.71
C GLY A 27 -0.94 1.99 5.18
N MET A 28 -1.98 1.18 4.98
CA MET A 28 -1.83 -0.24 4.68
C MET A 28 -1.86 -0.54 3.17
N CYS A 29 -0.78 -1.15 2.67
CA CYS A 29 -0.78 -1.77 1.34
C CYS A 29 -1.54 -3.10 1.39
N GLN A 30 -2.67 -3.18 0.71
CA GLN A 30 -3.55 -4.37 0.74
C GLN A 30 -2.83 -5.63 0.22
N GLU A 31 -2.08 -5.51 -0.89
CA GLU A 31 -1.32 -6.63 -1.45
C GLU A 31 -0.22 -7.11 -0.51
N GLY A 32 0.48 -6.17 0.15
CA GLY A 32 1.47 -6.51 1.16
C GLY A 32 0.86 -7.19 2.39
N ALA A 33 -0.28 -6.70 2.88
CA ALA A 33 -1.02 -7.32 3.97
C ALA A 33 -1.48 -8.75 3.62
N MET A 34 -1.96 -8.98 2.40
CA MET A 34 -2.31 -10.33 1.92
C MET A 34 -1.10 -11.26 1.92
N GLU A 35 0.06 -10.78 1.47
CA GLU A 35 1.28 -11.60 1.44
C GLU A 35 1.80 -11.89 2.86
N MET A 36 1.75 -10.91 3.76
CA MET A 36 2.07 -11.13 5.17
C MET A 36 1.17 -12.20 5.79
N ALA A 37 -0.15 -12.16 5.50
CA ALA A 37 -1.05 -13.20 5.97
C ALA A 37 -0.70 -14.58 5.39
N ARG A 38 -0.32 -14.67 4.11
CA ARG A 38 0.09 -15.93 3.46
C ARG A 38 1.31 -16.56 4.10
N VAL A 39 2.27 -15.76 4.54
CA VAL A 39 3.49 -16.25 5.22
C VAL A 39 3.29 -16.43 6.74
N GLY A 40 2.08 -16.25 7.25
CA GLY A 40 1.68 -16.63 8.61
C GLY A 40 1.60 -15.50 9.64
N TYR A 41 1.74 -14.23 9.25
CA TYR A 41 1.54 -13.11 10.16
C TYR A 41 0.06 -12.98 10.55
N THR A 42 -0.19 -12.68 11.83
CA THR A 42 -1.54 -12.48 12.34
C THR A 42 -2.04 -11.08 12.02
N TYR A 43 -3.37 -10.85 12.09
CA TYR A 43 -3.93 -9.53 11.81
C TYR A 43 -3.35 -8.41 12.71
N PRO A 44 -3.02 -8.63 14.01
CA PRO A 44 -2.34 -7.62 14.81
C PRO A 44 -0.92 -7.34 14.32
N ASP A 45 -0.16 -8.35 13.90
CA ASP A 45 1.20 -8.16 13.37
C ASP A 45 1.18 -7.28 12.12
N ILE A 46 0.24 -7.57 11.20
CA ILE A 46 0.06 -6.81 9.95
C ILE A 46 -0.34 -5.37 10.26
N LEU A 47 -1.29 -5.16 11.16
CA LEU A 47 -1.72 -3.80 11.54
C LEU A 47 -0.59 -3.02 12.21
N HIS A 48 0.18 -3.65 13.09
CA HIS A 48 1.31 -3.00 13.76
C HIS A 48 2.49 -2.72 12.83
N PHE A 49 2.66 -3.49 11.74
CA PHE A 49 3.62 -3.18 10.69
C PHE A 49 3.26 -1.89 9.94
N TYR A 50 2.00 -1.70 9.57
CA TYR A 50 1.55 -0.53 8.79
C TYR A 50 1.21 0.70 9.64
N PHE A 51 0.80 0.50 10.90
CA PHE A 51 0.35 1.56 11.78
C PHE A 51 1.15 1.51 13.09
N GLN A 52 2.22 2.31 13.14
CA GLN A 52 3.06 2.37 14.33
C GLN A 52 2.33 3.07 15.49
N HIS A 53 2.60 2.60 16.71
CA HIS A 53 2.08 3.19 17.95
C HIS A 53 0.54 3.19 18.11
N VAL A 54 -0.17 2.33 17.38
CA VAL A 54 -1.62 2.12 17.56
C VAL A 54 -1.93 1.04 18.59
N ARG A 55 -3.17 1.01 19.08
CA ARG A 55 -3.70 -0.08 19.91
C ARG A 55 -5.00 -0.60 19.30
N ILE A 56 -5.13 -1.92 19.27
CA ILE A 56 -6.36 -2.60 18.86
C ILE A 56 -7.27 -2.66 20.09
N VAL A 57 -8.45 -2.06 19.99
CA VAL A 57 -9.43 -2.00 21.08
C VAL A 57 -10.74 -2.62 20.64
N ARG A 58 -11.36 -3.39 21.53
CA ARG A 58 -12.75 -3.83 21.35
C ARG A 58 -13.66 -2.70 21.78
N ILE A 59 -14.55 -2.29 20.89
CA ILE A 59 -15.59 -1.30 21.22
C ILE A 59 -16.79 -2.12 21.70
N ASP A 60 -17.02 -2.11 23.01
CA ASP A 60 -18.24 -2.68 23.59
C ASP A 60 -19.43 -1.79 23.20
N LYS A 61 -20.57 -2.40 22.86
CA LYS A 61 -21.82 -1.70 22.50
C LYS A 61 -22.69 -1.46 23.72
#